data_AF-A0A401VUS2-F1
#
_entry.id   AF-A0A401VUS2-F1
#
_cell.length_a   1.000
_cell.length_b   1.000
_cell.length_c   1.000
_cell.angle_alpha   90.00
_cell.angle_beta   90.00
_cell.angle_gamma   90.00
#
_symmetry.space_group_name_H-M   'P 1'
#
loop_
_entity.id
_entity.type
_entity.pdbx_description
1 polymer ?
#
loop_
_entity_poly.entity_id
_entity_poly.type
_entity_poly.pdbx_seq_one_letter_code
_entity_poly.pdbx_strand_id
1 'polypeptide(L)'
;MTLLLVATIHYLPPMTDDTEGTYDKPRQIRVPDDEWIPFEAATKAAHPTGRSPRARVVREFIRWYMRRPGAKLPARPPAGPWSEPPSGS
;
A
#
# COMPACT_ATOMS: atom_id res chain seq x y z
N MET A 1 -49.14 -12.33 -22.60
CA MET A 1 -48.57 -13.69 -22.60
C MET A 1 -47.23 -13.60 -23.35
N THR A 2 -46.23 -12.91 -22.82
CA THR A 2 -45.26 -13.28 -21.75
C THR A 2 -44.20 -14.27 -22.24
N LEU A 3 -42.93 -13.86 -22.04
CA LEU A 3 -41.63 -14.59 -22.13
C LEU A 3 -41.07 -14.80 -23.56
N LEU A 4 -39.79 -14.55 -23.90
CA LEU A 4 -38.53 -14.33 -23.16
C LEU A 4 -37.53 -13.63 -24.13
N LEU A 5 -36.83 -12.54 -23.79
CA LEU A 5 -35.42 -12.53 -23.32
C LEU A 5 -34.53 -13.53 -24.09
N VAL A 6 -33.47 -13.17 -24.82
CA VAL A 6 -32.12 -12.85 -24.31
C VAL A 6 -31.27 -12.51 -25.54
N ALA A 7 -30.57 -11.37 -25.56
CA ALA A 7 -29.25 -11.15 -26.18
C ALA A 7 -28.89 -9.67 -26.37
N THR A 8 -29.42 -8.76 -25.54
CA THR A 8 -28.69 -7.51 -25.25
C THR A 8 -27.67 -7.81 -24.14
N ILE A 9 -26.79 -8.77 -24.37
CA ILE A 9 -25.58 -8.91 -23.56
C ILE A 9 -24.65 -7.83 -24.07
N HIS A 10 -24.71 -6.71 -23.38
CA HIS A 10 -23.68 -5.69 -23.32
C HIS A 10 -22.31 -6.33 -23.56
N TYR A 11 -21.67 -5.97 -24.67
CA TYR A 11 -20.22 -6.10 -24.77
C TYR A 11 -19.65 -5.21 -23.67
N LEU A 12 -19.46 -5.80 -22.48
CA LEU A 12 -18.60 -5.22 -21.47
C LEU A 12 -17.19 -5.42 -22.05
N PRO A 13 -16.48 -4.36 -22.48
CA PRO A 13 -15.08 -4.54 -22.81
C PRO A 13 -14.42 -5.24 -21.63
N PRO A 14 -13.37 -6.08 -21.85
CA PRO A 14 -12.57 -6.54 -20.74
C PRO A 14 -12.24 -5.30 -19.91
N MET A 15 -12.48 -5.35 -18.60
CA MET A 15 -11.85 -4.39 -17.70
C MET A 15 -10.35 -4.61 -17.84
N THR A 16 -9.77 -4.04 -18.89
CA THR A 16 -8.40 -3.61 -18.84
C THR A 16 -8.37 -2.73 -17.61
N ASP A 17 -7.63 -3.16 -16.59
CA ASP A 17 -7.28 -2.33 -15.45
C ASP A 17 -6.36 -1.22 -15.97
N ASP A 18 -6.92 -0.38 -16.82
CA ASP A 18 -6.33 0.85 -17.33
C ASP A 18 -6.55 1.94 -16.28
N THR A 19 -6.27 1.61 -15.01
CA THR A 19 -5.96 2.63 -14.00
C THR A 19 -4.54 3.18 -14.24
N GLU A 20 -4.20 3.47 -15.50
CA GLU A 20 -3.20 4.46 -15.85
C GLU A 20 -3.83 5.84 -15.61
N GLY A 21 -4.10 6.13 -14.33
CA GLY A 21 -5.00 7.20 -13.92
C GLY A 21 -4.70 7.71 -12.52
N THR A 22 -3.70 8.59 -12.44
CA THR A 22 -3.38 9.49 -11.33
C THR A 22 -2.83 8.83 -10.06
N TYR A 23 -1.51 8.76 -9.98
CA TYR A 23 -0.85 8.65 -8.68
C TYR A 23 -1.26 9.84 -7.81
N ASP A 24 -1.52 9.58 -6.52
CA ASP A 24 -1.58 10.63 -5.52
C ASP A 24 -0.30 11.48 -5.62
N LYS A 25 -0.44 12.82 -5.59
CA LYS A 25 0.72 13.71 -5.64
C LYS A 25 1.69 13.35 -4.52
N PRO A 26 3.00 13.13 -4.81
CA PRO A 26 3.96 12.78 -3.78
C PRO A 26 4.03 13.86 -2.70
N ARG A 27 4.30 13.43 -1.47
CA ARG A 27 4.55 14.29 -0.31
C ARG A 27 5.97 14.03 0.14
N GLN A 28 6.78 15.10 0.14
CA GLN A 28 8.17 15.04 0.58
C GLN A 28 8.21 15.01 2.11
N ILE A 29 8.93 14.04 2.67
CA ILE A 29 9.24 13.94 4.09
C ILE A 29 10.75 13.86 4.24
N ARG A 30 11.30 14.48 5.29
CA ARG A 30 12.73 14.35 5.61
C ARG A 30 12.89 13.14 6.52
N VAL A 31 13.65 12.16 6.07
CA VAL A 31 13.97 10.95 6.83
C VAL A 31 15.46 10.68 6.60
N PRO A 32 16.28 10.50 7.65
CA PRO A 32 17.67 10.08 7.53
C PRO A 32 17.80 8.75 6.76
N ASP A 33 18.90 8.58 6.01
CA ASP A 33 19.11 7.38 5.20
C ASP A 33 19.26 6.11 6.05
N ASP A 34 19.85 6.24 7.25
CA ASP A 34 20.00 5.18 8.24
C ASP A 34 18.66 4.73 8.85
N GLU A 35 17.60 5.50 8.68
CA GLU A 35 16.22 5.08 8.99
C GLU A 35 15.47 4.63 7.73
N TRP A 36 15.61 5.36 6.62
CA TRP A 36 14.82 5.16 5.40
C TRP A 36 15.13 3.85 4.67
N ILE A 37 16.41 3.46 4.66
CA ILE A 37 16.87 2.21 4.01
C ILE A 37 16.40 0.99 4.82
N PRO A 38 16.66 0.88 6.14
CA PRO A 38 16.15 -0.25 6.94
C PRO A 38 14.62 -0.33 6.98
N PHE A 39 13.93 0.82 6.95
CA PHE A 39 12.48 0.86 6.88
C PHE A 39 11.93 0.17 5.62
N GLU A 40 12.59 0.30 4.46
CA GLU A 40 12.21 -0.43 3.26
C GLU A 40 12.26 -1.94 3.47
N ALA A 41 13.33 -2.45 4.08
CA ALA A 41 13.49 -3.88 4.38
C ALA A 41 12.39 -4.39 5.32
N ALA A 42 12.11 -3.64 6.41
CA ALA A 42 11.05 -3.98 7.35
C ALA A 42 9.66 -4.01 6.66
N THR A 43 9.35 -3.01 5.83
CA THR A 43 8.06 -2.97 5.13
C THR A 43 7.90 -4.07 4.08
N LYS A 44 8.99 -4.50 3.42
CA LYS A 44 8.97 -5.69 2.55
C LYS A 44 8.71 -6.98 3.32
N ALA A 45 9.24 -7.12 4.53
CA ALA A 45 8.97 -8.28 5.37
C ALA A 45 7.49 -8.36 5.79
N ALA A 46 6.86 -7.22 6.09
CA ALA A 46 5.42 -7.16 6.42
C ALA A 46 4.50 -7.26 5.18
N HIS A 47 4.96 -6.77 4.04
CA HIS A 47 4.21 -6.74 2.78
C HIS A 47 5.10 -7.21 1.62
N PRO A 48 5.25 -8.53 1.43
CA PRO A 48 6.15 -9.09 0.42
C PRO A 48 5.67 -8.82 -1.02
N THR A 49 4.40 -8.45 -1.19
CA THR A 49 3.79 -8.17 -2.49
C THR A 49 3.27 -6.73 -2.58
N GLY A 50 3.22 -6.21 -3.80
CA GLY A 50 2.73 -4.87 -4.12
C GLY A 50 3.83 -3.89 -4.53
N ARG A 51 3.42 -2.77 -5.12
CA ARG A 51 4.33 -1.82 -5.80
C ARG A 51 5.15 -0.94 -4.86
N SER A 52 4.62 -0.57 -3.68
CA SER A 52 5.33 0.31 -2.74
C SER A 52 5.00 -0.03 -1.28
N PRO A 53 5.78 -0.93 -0.64
CA PRO A 53 5.50 -1.38 0.73
C PRO A 53 5.63 -0.24 1.75
N ARG A 54 6.58 0.69 1.57
CA ARG A 54 6.69 1.89 2.41
C ARG A 54 5.46 2.78 2.35
N ALA A 55 5.04 3.15 1.13
CA ALA A 55 3.87 4.01 0.96
C ALA A 55 2.58 3.34 1.47
N ARG A 56 2.50 2.02 1.40
CA ARG A 56 1.41 1.26 2.02
C ARG A 56 1.39 1.45 3.53
N VAL A 57 2.49 1.16 4.23
CA VAL A 57 2.57 1.29 5.70
C VAL A 57 2.31 2.73 6.15
N VAL A 58 2.87 3.73 5.46
CA VAL A 58 2.64 5.15 5.78
C VAL A 58 1.16 5.53 5.62
N ARG A 59 0.48 5.07 4.56
CA ARG A 59 -0.96 5.34 4.37
C ARG A 59 -1.82 4.63 5.41
N GLU A 60 -1.49 3.41 5.78
CA GLU A 60 -2.16 2.67 6.85
C GLU A 60 -2.01 3.40 8.19
N PHE A 61 -0.78 3.81 8.52
CA PHE A 61 -0.50 4.62 9.71
C PHE A 61 -1.27 5.93 9.74
N ILE A 62 -1.27 6.70 8.63
CA ILE A 62 -2.02 7.97 8.54
C ILE A 62 -3.51 7.75 8.77
N ARG A 63 -4.11 6.71 8.15
CA ARG A 63 -5.54 6.38 8.32
C ARG A 63 -5.86 6.00 9.76
N TRP A 64 -5.00 5.21 10.39
CA TRP A 64 -5.13 4.82 11.79
C TRP A 64 -4.99 6.03 12.73
N TYR A 65 -3.99 6.89 12.50
CA TYR A 65 -3.73 8.10 13.30
C TYR A 65 -4.92 9.07 13.26
N MET A 66 -5.58 9.21 12.11
CA MET A 66 -6.81 9.99 11.94
C MET A 66 -8.07 9.32 12.51
N ARG A 67 -7.97 8.11 13.08
CA ARG A 67 -9.10 7.29 13.58
C ARG A 67 -10.18 7.07 12.51
N ARG A 68 -9.79 6.84 11.25
CA ARG A 68 -10.75 6.55 10.19
C ARG A 68 -11.49 5.22 10.49
N PRO A 69 -12.79 5.11 10.18
CA PRO A 69 -13.52 3.86 10.39
C PRO A 69 -12.82 2.66 9.75
N GLY A 70 -12.61 1.61 10.53
CA GLY A 70 -11.95 0.37 10.08
C GLY A 70 -10.43 0.43 9.92
N ALA A 71 -9.79 1.59 10.13
CA ALA A 71 -8.33 1.69 10.05
C ALA A 71 -7.67 0.97 11.24
N LYS A 72 -6.63 0.19 10.95
CA LYS A 72 -5.85 -0.56 11.93
C LYS A 72 -4.41 -0.07 11.93
N LEU A 73 -3.77 -0.13 13.09
CA LEU A 73 -2.33 0.11 13.21
C LEU A 73 -1.59 -0.88 12.29
N PRO A 74 -0.65 -0.43 11.43
CA PRO A 74 0.07 -1.34 10.55
C PRO A 74 0.85 -2.37 11.36
N ALA A 75 0.90 -3.60 10.84
CA ALA A 75 1.60 -4.69 11.50
C ALA A 75 3.11 -4.45 11.48
N ARG A 76 3.75 -4.53 12.65
CA ARG A 76 5.21 -4.50 12.76
C ARG A 76 5.75 -5.92 12.51
N PRO A 77 6.69 -6.13 11.59
CA PRO A 77 7.34 -7.44 11.44
C PRO A 77 8.14 -7.78 12.72
N PRO A 78 8.49 -9.05 12.95
CA PRO A 78 9.45 -9.43 13.99
C PRO A 78 10.74 -8.62 13.89
N ALA A 79 11.50 -8.55 14.99
CA ALA A 79 12.82 -7.95 14.99
C ALA A 79 13.72 -8.63 13.94
N GLY A 80 14.58 -7.85 13.29
CA GLY A 80 15.45 -8.28 12.20
C GLY A 80 16.58 -7.27 11.96
N PRO A 81 17.32 -7.39 10.84
CA PRO A 81 18.48 -6.53 10.54
C PRO A 81 18.19 -5.02 10.56
N TRP A 82 16.91 -4.62 10.43
CA TRP A 82 16.44 -3.24 10.53
C TRP A 82 16.19 -2.72 11.95
N SER A 83 16.44 -3.55 12.98
CA SER A 83 16.16 -3.20 14.38
C SER A 83 17.38 -2.70 15.15
N GLU A 84 18.57 -2.88 14.58
CA GLU A 84 19.83 -2.46 15.18
C GLU A 84 20.29 -1.13 14.55
N PRO A 85 20.76 -0.16 15.35
CA PRO A 85 21.37 1.04 14.80
C PRO A 85 22.65 0.68 14.04
N PRO A 86 23.01 1.41 12.98
CA PRO A 86 24.29 1.20 12.30
C PRO A 86 25.43 1.34 13.31
N SER A 87 26.29 0.33 13.35
CA SER A 87 27.41 0.23 14.29
C SER A 87 28.50 1.25 13.91
N GLY A 88 28.32 2.50 14.29
CA GLY A 88 29.29 3.57 14.02
C GLY A 88 28.68 4.96 14.12
N SER A 89 28.67 5.50 15.34
CA SER A 89 28.48 6.92 15.64
C SER A 89 29.76 7.48 16.24
#